data_AF-J9FSB6-F1
#
_entry.id   AF-J9FSB6-F1
#
_cell.length_a   1.000
_cell.length_b   1.000
_cell.length_c   1.000
_cell.angle_alpha   90.00
_cell.angle_beta   90.00
_cell.angle_gamma   90.00
#
_symmetry.space_group_name_H-M   'P 1'
#
loop_
_entity.id
_entity.type
_entity.pdbx_description
1 polymer ?
#
loop_
_entity_poly.entity_id
_entity_poly.type
_entity_poly.pdbx_seq_one_letter_code
_entity_poly.pdbx_strand_id
1 'polypeptide(L)' 'MIYSHEVEKMCPVAQGVNHGAAPIPEEAKWVKAKEIKDISGLTHGVGWCAPQQGACKLTLNVKDGIIQEALVETLG' A
#
# COMPACT_ATOMS: atom_id res chain seq x y z
N MET A 1 -9.52 35.52 -7.55
CA MET A 1 -8.66 34.82 -8.53
C MET A 1 -9.54 34.52 -9.73
N ILE A 2 -9.18 34.94 -10.93
CA ILE A 2 -9.95 34.65 -12.16
C ILE A 2 -9.22 33.49 -12.85
N TYR A 3 -9.87 32.35 -12.98
CA TYR A 3 -9.31 31.18 -13.67
C TYR A 3 -9.49 31.31 -15.18
N SER A 4 -8.71 30.56 -15.97
CA SER A 4 -8.90 30.52 -17.43
C SER A 4 -10.16 29.73 -17.79
N HIS A 5 -10.76 30.04 -18.94
CA HIS A 5 -11.93 29.33 -19.49
C HIS A 5 -11.75 27.82 -19.59
N GLU A 6 -10.53 27.35 -19.82
CA GLU A 6 -10.22 25.93 -19.85
C GLU A 6 -10.31 25.30 -18.45
N VAL A 7 -9.73 25.96 -17.43
CA VAL A 7 -9.75 25.48 -16.04
C VAL A 7 -11.17 25.47 -15.48
N GLU A 8 -12.00 26.45 -15.82
CA GLU A 8 -13.42 26.47 -15.43
C GLU A 8 -14.23 25.29 -16.00
N LYS A 9 -13.78 24.71 -17.12
CA LYS A 9 -14.42 23.56 -17.77
C LYS A 9 -13.81 22.21 -17.39
N MET A 10 -12.74 22.20 -16.60
CA MET A 10 -12.15 20.94 -16.13
C MET A 10 -13.08 20.26 -15.12
N CYS A 11 -13.13 18.93 -15.15
CA CYS A 11 -13.82 18.16 -14.12
C CYS A 11 -13.06 18.30 -12.79
N PRO A 12 -13.68 18.83 -11.71
CA PRO A 12 -13.00 18.94 -10.43
C PRO A 12 -12.64 17.54 -9.90
N VAL A 13 -11.35 17.29 -9.69
CA VAL A 13 -10.90 16.11 -8.97
C VAL A 13 -11.01 16.41 -7.49
N ALA A 14 -11.94 15.75 -6.80
CA ALA A 14 -12.05 15.89 -5.35
C ALA A 14 -10.77 15.35 -4.69
N GLN A 15 -10.11 16.19 -3.88
CA GLN A 15 -8.96 15.78 -3.09
C GLN A 15 -9.42 15.21 -1.75
N GLY A 16 -9.02 13.98 -1.44
CA GLY A 16 -9.34 13.32 -0.16
C GLY A 16 -10.38 12.21 -0.28
N VAL A 17 -10.77 11.64 0.88
CA VAL A 17 -11.68 10.50 0.95
C VAL A 17 -13.12 10.95 1.21
N ASN A 18 -14.06 10.57 0.33
CA ASN A 18 -15.49 10.88 0.50
C ASN A 18 -16.18 9.95 1.53
N HIS A 19 -15.72 8.70 1.66
CA HIS A 19 -16.33 7.66 2.52
C HIS A 19 -15.32 6.91 3.42
N GLY A 20 -14.22 7.59 3.76
CA GLY A 20 -13.09 7.00 4.49
C GLY A 20 -12.21 6.11 3.60
N ALA A 21 -11.31 5.36 4.25
CA ALA A 21 -10.44 4.41 3.56
C ALA A 21 -11.24 3.30 2.87
N ALA A 22 -10.78 2.89 1.69
CA ALA A 22 -11.28 1.68 1.05
C ALA A 22 -10.91 0.47 1.94
N PRO A 23 -11.86 -0.45 2.21
CA PRO A 23 -11.56 -1.62 3.02
C PRO A 23 -10.61 -2.55 2.28
N ILE A 24 -9.62 -3.08 2.99
CA ILE A 24 -8.69 -4.10 2.49
C ILE A 24 -8.98 -5.44 3.16
N PRO A 25 -8.78 -6.57 2.45
CA PRO A 25 -8.92 -7.89 3.03
C PRO A 25 -7.65 -8.25 3.80
N GLU A 26 -7.79 -8.56 5.08
CA GLU A 26 -6.72 -9.07 5.93
C GLU A 26 -7.28 -9.94 7.05
N GLU A 27 -6.59 -11.02 7.41
CA GLU A 27 -6.95 -11.90 8.54
C GLU A 27 -8.45 -12.29 8.58
N ALA A 28 -9.01 -12.62 7.41
CA ALA A 28 -10.43 -12.95 7.21
C ALA A 28 -11.44 -11.82 7.56
N LYS A 29 -11.00 -10.56 7.53
CA LYS A 29 -11.81 -9.36 7.76
C LYS A 29 -11.63 -8.34 6.64
N TRP A 30 -12.61 -7.45 6.51
CA TRP A 30 -12.51 -6.25 5.69
C TRP A 30 -12.23 -5.06 6.60
N VAL A 31 -11.00 -4.56 6.58
CA VAL A 31 -10.54 -3.51 7.49
C VAL A 31 -10.37 -2.21 6.73
N LYS A 32 -10.99 -1.13 7.21
CA LYS A 32 -10.77 0.23 6.69
C LYS A 32 -9.53 0.82 7.36
N ALA A 33 -8.36 0.34 6.98
CA ALA A 33 -7.10 0.74 7.60
C ALA A 33 -6.81 2.23 7.40
N LYS A 34 -6.50 2.92 8.50
CA LYS A 34 -6.10 4.34 8.50
C LYS A 34 -4.85 4.58 9.34
N GLU A 35 -4.66 3.80 10.40
CA GLU A 35 -3.49 3.84 11.28
C GLU A 35 -2.62 2.59 11.08
N ILE A 36 -1.34 2.68 11.44
CA ILE A 36 -0.38 1.56 11.31
C ILE A 36 -0.88 0.32 12.06
N LYS A 37 -1.44 0.52 13.25
CA LYS A 37 -1.97 -0.56 14.09
C LYS A 37 -3.15 -1.31 13.48
N ASP A 38 -3.80 -0.73 12.47
CA ASP A 38 -4.90 -1.40 11.79
C ASP A 38 -4.40 -2.53 10.88
N ILE A 39 -3.10 -2.55 10.52
CA ILE A 39 -2.56 -3.49 9.55
C ILE A 39 -2.17 -4.81 10.21
N SER A 40 -2.69 -5.91 9.67
CA SER A 40 -2.26 -7.26 10.00
C SER A 40 -2.24 -8.15 8.76
N GLY A 41 -1.31 -9.10 8.67
CA GLY A 41 -1.32 -10.06 7.57
C GLY A 41 0.05 -10.61 7.22
N LEU A 42 0.03 -11.61 6.34
CA LEU A 42 1.20 -12.18 5.71
C LEU A 42 1.33 -11.65 4.29
N THR A 43 2.44 -10.97 3.99
CA THR A 43 2.72 -10.43 2.66
C THR A 43 4.12 -10.80 2.20
N HIS A 44 4.33 -10.85 0.89
CA HIS A 44 5.66 -11.03 0.31
C HIS A 44 5.82 -10.20 -0.96
N GLY A 45 7.05 -9.78 -1.21
CA GLY A 45 7.43 -9.03 -2.40
C GLY A 45 8.80 -9.46 -2.89
N VAL A 46 8.99 -9.41 -4.21
CA VAL A 46 10.28 -9.67 -4.86
C VAL A 46 10.76 -8.36 -5.46
N GLY A 47 11.99 -7.96 -5.11
CA GLY A 47 12.65 -6.78 -5.66
C GLY A 47 14.05 -7.13 -6.16
N TRP A 48 14.51 -6.41 -7.17
CA TRP A 48 15.88 -6.52 -7.68
C TRP A 48 16.43 -5.12 -7.97
N CYS A 49 17.74 -4.97 -7.89
CA CYS A 49 18.40 -3.67 -8.13
C CYS A 49 18.65 -3.43 -9.63
N ALA A 50 19.04 -4.47 -10.37
CA ALA A 50 19.22 -4.44 -11.82
C ALA A 50 18.92 -5.81 -12.44
N PRO A 51 18.51 -5.90 -13.73
CA PRO A 51 18.02 -7.14 -14.34
C PRO A 51 18.96 -8.36 -14.27
N GLN A 52 20.26 -8.16 -14.07
CA GLN A 52 21.26 -9.25 -13.99
C GLN A 52 21.79 -9.52 -12.58
N GLN A 53 21.36 -8.79 -11.53
CA GLN A 53 21.97 -8.85 -10.19
C GLN A 53 21.24 -9.79 -9.21
N GLY A 54 20.52 -10.78 -9.71
CA GLY A 54 19.63 -11.61 -8.89
C GLY A 54 18.48 -10.80 -8.28
N ALA A 55 17.64 -11.44 -7.48
CA ALA A 55 16.53 -10.82 -6.79
C ALA A 55 16.53 -11.18 -5.30
N CYS A 56 15.82 -10.38 -4.51
CA CYS A 56 15.59 -10.62 -3.10
C CYS A 56 14.09 -10.70 -2.87
N LYS A 57 13.64 -11.74 -2.17
CA LYS A 57 12.27 -11.86 -1.68
C LYS A 57 12.22 -11.51 -0.20
N LEU A 58 11.35 -10.58 0.14
CA LEU A 58 11.02 -10.25 1.51
C LEU A 58 9.62 -10.79 1.81
N THR A 59 9.50 -11.60 2.86
CA THR A 59 8.22 -12.05 3.42
C THR A 59 8.06 -11.46 4.82
N LEU A 60 6.92 -10.84 5.11
CA LEU A 60 6.61 -10.20 6.39
C LEU A 60 5.32 -10.76 6.97
N ASN A 61 5.36 -11.12 8.26
CA ASN A 61 4.18 -11.39 9.08
C ASN A 61 3.97 -10.18 10.01
N VAL A 62 2.88 -9.46 9.82
CA VAL A 62 2.55 -8.23 10.56
C VAL A 62 1.32 -8.48 11.43
N LYS A 63 1.37 -8.02 12.69
CA LYS A 63 0.24 -8.02 13.62
C LYS A 63 0.15 -6.68 14.32
N ASP A 64 -1.03 -6.06 14.31
CA ASP A 64 -1.30 -4.75 14.90
C ASP A 64 -0.25 -3.69 14.53
N GLY A 65 0.16 -3.69 13.25
CA GLY A 65 1.17 -2.77 12.72
C GLY A 65 2.62 -3.10 13.08
N ILE A 66 2.88 -4.21 13.78
CA ILE A 66 4.21 -4.65 14.20
C ILE A 66 4.65 -5.85 13.36
N ILE A 67 5.87 -5.80 12.82
CA ILE A 67 6.49 -6.95 12.17
C ILE A 67 6.85 -7.96 13.26
N GLN A 68 6.13 -9.09 13.27
CA GLN A 68 6.39 -10.20 14.19
C GLN A 68 7.48 -11.12 13.64
N GLU A 69 7.49 -11.32 12.31
CA GLU A 69 8.48 -12.16 11.63
C GLU A 69 8.83 -11.56 10.28
N ALA A 70 10.10 -11.68 9.89
CA ALA A 70 10.60 -11.30 8.58
C ALA A 70 11.54 -12.37 8.06
N LEU A 71 11.35 -12.78 6.80
CA LEU A 71 12.23 -13.69 6.08
C LEU A 71 12.77 -12.99 4.83
N VAL A 72 14.09 -13.04 4.66
CA VAL A 72 14.80 -12.52 3.50
C VAL A 72 15.41 -13.69 2.75
N GLU A 73 15.10 -13.82 1.47
CA GLU A 73 15.55 -14.92 0.61
C GLU A 73 16.26 -14.35 -0.62
N THR A 74 17.45 -14.84 -0.93
CA THR A 74 18.13 -14.57 -2.19
C THR A 74 17.57 -15.47 -3.30
N LEU A 75 17.23 -14.89 -4.43
CA LEU A 75 16.69 -15.58 -5.61
C LEU A 75 17.62 -15.36 -6.81
N GLY A 76 18.23 -16.44 -7.31
CA GLY A 76 19.11 -16.41 -8.49
C GLY A 76 20.58 -16.24 -8.15
#